data_AF-A0A4R1R0H5-F1
#
_entry.id   AF-A0A4R1R0H5-F1
#
_cell.length_a   1.000
_cell.length_b   1.000
_cell.length_c   1.000
_cell.angle_alpha   90.00
_cell.angle_beta   90.00
_cell.angle_gamma   90.00
#
_symmetry.space_group_name_H-M   'P 1'
#
loop_
_entity.id
_entity.type
_entity.pdbx_description
1 polymer ?
#
loop_
_entity_poly.entity_id
_entity_poly.type
_entity_poly.pdbx_seq_one_letter_code
_entity_poly.pdbx_strand_id
1 'polypeptide(L)'
;MRRISHSARQRMVKRRKTGLWLIFITALSLFFLQRADQALRPLTVQVLQYQCRALAARTIQGACNSILEENHTLYNDLYSIQRDNTGRVQSVTVDSARINSLEDALVDQVNLSLTQLPQDPLRIPLGTLSGIQFFSGLGPEITVQVQPLSLVTSQVRSNFSQAGVNQTRLEITICFSVQIGALLAGEVIPVDVQSEILAAQVLIVGEVPQLYAQNGWTGEKA
;
A
#
# COMPACT_ATOMS: atom_id res chain seq x y z
N MET A 1 73.05 33.83 30.19
CA MET A 1 72.31 32.61 30.57
C MET A 1 70.82 32.87 30.53
N ARG A 2 70.09 32.42 29.50
CA ARG A 2 68.61 32.52 29.41
C ARG A 2 67.96 31.20 29.86
N ARG A 3 67.45 31.14 31.09
CA ARG A 3 66.59 30.03 31.57
C ARG A 3 65.18 30.25 31.00
N ILE A 4 64.89 29.64 29.85
CA ILE A 4 63.52 29.56 29.33
C ILE A 4 62.73 28.67 30.30
N SER A 5 61.72 29.25 30.94
CA SER A 5 60.94 28.65 32.01
C SER A 5 60.21 27.38 31.55
N HIS A 6 60.53 26.23 32.17
CA HIS A 6 59.85 24.95 31.97
C HIS A 6 58.32 25.00 32.20
N SER A 7 57.82 25.98 32.96
CA SER A 7 56.41 26.14 33.29
C SER A 7 55.52 26.55 32.11
N ALA A 8 56.02 27.35 31.16
CA ALA A 8 55.27 27.75 29.97
C ALA A 8 55.07 26.56 29.00
N ARG A 9 56.10 25.71 28.86
CA ARG A 9 56.07 24.50 28.03
C ARG A 9 55.08 23.46 28.59
N GLN A 10 55.01 23.31 29.92
CA GLN A 10 54.04 22.42 30.58
C GLN A 10 52.58 22.87 30.42
N ARG A 11 52.29 24.18 30.46
CA ARG A 11 50.94 24.72 30.22
C ARG A 11 50.48 24.51 28.77
N MET A 12 51.38 24.68 27.79
CA MET A 12 51.07 24.39 26.38
C MET A 12 50.80 22.90 26.11
N VAL A 13 51.55 21.99 26.74
CA VAL A 13 51.33 20.54 26.60
C VAL A 13 50.02 20.10 27.27
N LYS A 14 49.66 20.64 28.44
CA LYS A 14 48.35 20.37 29.07
C LYS A 14 47.18 20.87 28.20
N ARG A 15 47.27 22.09 27.64
CA ARG A 15 46.25 22.63 26.71
C ARG A 15 46.13 21.82 25.41
N ARG A 16 47.23 21.28 24.85
CA ARG A 16 47.19 20.36 23.70
C ARG A 16 46.55 19.01 24.05
N LYS A 17 46.83 18.46 25.24
CA LYS A 17 46.22 17.20 25.71
C LYS A 17 44.71 17.34 25.95
N THR A 18 44.25 18.45 26.52
CA THR A 18 42.81 18.71 26.69
C THR A 18 42.10 18.92 25.35
N GLY A 19 42.75 19.60 24.39
CA GLY A 19 42.22 19.73 23.03
C GLY A 19 42.10 18.39 22.29
N LEU A 20 43.13 17.55 22.37
CA LEU A 20 43.10 16.18 21.82
C LEU A 20 42.01 15.31 22.46
N TRP A 21 41.78 15.44 23.78
CA TRP A 21 40.74 14.70 24.48
C TRP A 21 39.32 15.15 24.08
N LEU A 22 39.11 16.46 23.91
CA LEU A 22 37.86 17.00 23.37
C LEU A 22 37.59 16.48 21.95
N ILE A 23 38.59 16.51 21.07
CA ILE A 23 38.48 15.98 19.70
C ILE A 23 38.13 14.48 19.73
N PHE A 24 38.77 13.72 20.61
CA PHE A 24 38.49 12.29 20.77
C PHE A 24 37.04 12.04 21.22
N ILE A 25 36.53 12.80 22.20
CA ILE A 25 35.13 12.67 22.65
C ILE A 25 34.16 13.05 21.54
N THR A 26 34.42 14.14 20.81
CA THR A 26 33.55 14.54 19.70
C THR A 26 33.54 13.48 18.60
N ALA A 27 34.70 12.91 18.27
CA ALA A 27 34.82 11.84 17.28
C ALA A 27 34.09 10.56 17.75
N LEU A 28 34.23 10.20 19.03
CA LEU A 28 33.55 9.07 19.62
C LEU A 28 32.02 9.26 19.62
N SER A 29 31.54 10.46 19.97
CA SER A 29 30.11 10.79 19.94
C SER A 29 29.53 10.71 18.52
N LEU A 30 30.24 11.26 17.52
CA LEU A 30 29.86 11.16 16.11
C LEU A 30 29.83 9.70 15.63
N PHE A 31 30.79 8.89 16.05
CA PHE A 31 30.83 7.46 15.73
C PHE A 31 29.62 6.69 16.30
N PHE A 32 29.22 6.97 17.55
CA PHE A 32 28.03 6.36 18.15
C PHE A 32 26.74 6.82 17.46
N LEU A 33 26.61 8.12 17.14
CA LEU A 33 25.47 8.66 16.40
C LEU A 33 25.32 7.97 15.04
N GLN A 34 26.42 7.82 14.29
CA GLN A 34 26.41 7.15 13.00
C GLN A 34 26.02 5.65 13.12
N ARG A 35 26.49 4.97 14.17
CA ARG A 35 26.11 3.56 14.42
C ARG A 35 24.65 3.41 14.79
N ALA A 36 24.11 4.32 15.61
CA ALA A 36 22.70 4.34 15.97
C ALA A 36 21.81 4.57 14.74
N ASP A 37 22.16 5.53 13.89
CA ASP A 37 21.44 5.80 12.64
C ASP A 37 21.42 4.57 11.72
N GLN A 38 22.57 3.93 11.50
CA GLN A 38 22.67 2.70 10.70
C GLN A 38 21.82 1.55 11.26
N ALA A 39 21.72 1.42 12.58
CA ALA A 39 20.92 0.39 13.23
C ALA A 39 19.40 0.66 13.14
N LEU A 40 19.00 1.93 13.22
CA LEU A 40 17.58 2.34 13.20
C LEU A 40 17.03 2.49 11.77
N ARG A 41 17.88 2.77 10.79
CA ARG A 41 17.49 2.95 9.38
C ARG A 41 16.62 1.81 8.83
N PRO A 42 16.93 0.50 8.99
CA PRO A 42 16.07 -0.55 8.46
C PRO A 42 14.67 -0.56 9.09
N LEU A 43 14.55 -0.29 10.40
CA LEU A 43 13.26 -0.19 11.09
C LEU A 43 12.47 1.04 10.61
N THR A 44 13.17 2.16 10.43
CA THR A 44 12.60 3.40 9.91
C THR A 44 12.00 3.19 8.53
N VAL A 45 12.75 2.57 7.62
CA VAL A 45 12.29 2.26 6.26
C VAL A 45 11.05 1.35 6.30
N GLN A 46 11.03 0.32 7.15
CA GLN A 46 9.89 -0.59 7.26
C GLN A 46 8.62 0.12 7.75
N VAL A 47 8.74 0.90 8.83
CA VAL A 47 7.61 1.67 9.39
C VAL A 47 7.12 2.68 8.35
N LEU A 48 8.03 3.33 7.64
CA LEU A 48 7.69 4.27 6.57
C LEU A 48 6.95 3.60 5.42
N GLN A 49 7.46 2.48 4.92
CA GLN A 49 6.80 1.72 3.86
C GLN A 49 5.39 1.31 4.27
N TYR A 50 5.20 0.85 5.51
CA TYR A 50 3.88 0.50 6.03
C TYR A 50 2.93 1.71 6.07
N GLN A 51 3.37 2.83 6.65
CA GLN A 51 2.53 4.03 6.77
C GLN A 51 2.21 4.64 5.40
N CYS A 52 3.18 4.64 4.48
CA CYS A 52 3.00 5.06 3.09
C CYS A 52 1.96 4.19 2.38
N ARG A 53 2.10 2.85 2.45
CA ARG A 53 1.10 1.92 1.89
C ARG A 53 -0.28 2.16 2.47
N ALA A 54 -0.38 2.31 3.79
CA ALA A 54 -1.66 2.55 4.46
C ALA A 54 -2.29 3.88 4.04
N LEU A 55 -1.51 4.95 3.93
CA LEU A 55 -1.98 6.26 3.50
C LEU A 55 -2.49 6.22 2.05
N ALA A 56 -1.72 5.64 1.12
CA ALA A 56 -2.14 5.51 -0.26
C ALA A 56 -3.38 4.61 -0.40
N ALA A 57 -3.40 3.44 0.25
CA ALA A 57 -4.57 2.55 0.20
C ALA A 57 -5.84 3.24 0.71
N ARG A 58 -5.76 3.99 1.81
CA ARG A 58 -6.88 4.77 2.34
C ARG A 58 -7.31 5.89 1.39
N THR A 59 -6.35 6.55 0.74
CA THR A 59 -6.62 7.62 -0.22
C THR A 59 -7.32 7.08 -1.47
N ILE A 60 -6.83 5.95 -2.01
CA ILE A 60 -7.46 5.25 -3.14
C ILE A 60 -8.88 4.83 -2.75
N GLN A 61 -9.06 4.17 -1.62
CA GLN A 61 -10.40 3.74 -1.18
C GLN A 61 -11.35 4.93 -0.96
N GLY A 62 -10.87 6.01 -0.35
CA GLY A 62 -11.65 7.24 -0.16
C GLY A 62 -12.06 7.87 -1.48
N ALA A 63 -11.15 7.95 -2.44
CA ALA A 63 -11.41 8.45 -3.79
C ALA A 63 -12.50 7.63 -4.49
N CYS A 64 -12.40 6.31 -4.45
CA CYS A 64 -13.37 5.44 -5.10
C CYS A 64 -14.74 5.45 -4.41
N ASN A 65 -14.78 5.61 -3.08
CA ASN A 65 -16.05 5.81 -2.37
C ASN A 65 -16.68 7.17 -2.72
N SER A 66 -15.88 8.23 -2.86
CA SER A 66 -16.40 9.57 -3.21
C SER A 66 -17.10 9.59 -4.56
N ILE A 67 -16.53 8.94 -5.59
CA ILE A 67 -17.14 8.91 -6.91
C ILE A 67 -18.42 8.05 -6.94
N LEU A 68 -18.51 7.03 -6.08
CA LEU A 68 -19.74 6.24 -5.92
C LEU A 68 -20.88 7.07 -5.32
N GLU A 69 -20.58 7.93 -4.35
CA GLU A 69 -21.55 8.84 -3.74
C GLU A 69 -22.02 9.92 -4.73
N GLU A 70 -21.10 10.47 -5.53
CA GLU A 70 -21.40 11.53 -6.50
C GLU A 70 -22.09 11.00 -7.76
N ASN A 71 -21.67 9.84 -8.27
CA ASN A 71 -22.05 9.32 -9.58
C ASN A 71 -22.47 7.84 -9.53
N HIS A 72 -23.46 7.52 -8.69
CA HIS A 72 -24.00 6.16 -8.53
C HIS A 72 -24.36 5.46 -9.86
N THR A 73 -24.70 6.21 -10.92
CA THR A 73 -25.01 5.67 -12.24
C THR A 73 -23.83 5.03 -12.96
N LEU A 74 -22.58 5.34 -12.57
CA LEU A 74 -21.38 4.73 -13.17
C LEU A 74 -21.28 3.23 -12.91
N TYR A 75 -21.92 2.75 -11.84
CA TYR A 75 -21.94 1.33 -11.48
C TYR A 75 -23.18 0.59 -12.02
N ASN A 76 -24.10 1.30 -12.68
CA ASN A 76 -25.28 0.70 -13.27
C ASN A 76 -24.96 0.08 -14.63
N ASP A 77 -25.70 -0.97 -14.98
CA ASP A 77 -25.69 -1.58 -16.31
C ASP A 77 -24.30 -2.03 -16.81
N LEU A 78 -23.38 -2.36 -15.87
CA LEU A 78 -22.07 -2.94 -16.20
C LEU A 78 -22.18 -4.32 -16.87
N TYR A 79 -23.32 -4.98 -16.72
CA TYR A 79 -23.65 -6.23 -17.36
C TYR A 79 -25.14 -6.29 -17.68
N SER A 80 -25.49 -7.10 -18.67
CA SER A 80 -26.86 -7.45 -19.03
C SER A 80 -27.05 -8.96 -19.02
N ILE A 81 -28.24 -9.41 -18.62
CA ILE A 81 -28.61 -10.82 -18.58
C ILE A 81 -29.69 -11.05 -19.63
N GLN A 82 -29.37 -11.86 -20.64
CA GLN A 82 -30.38 -12.30 -21.61
C GLN A 82 -31.04 -13.57 -21.11
N ARG A 83 -32.37 -13.59 -21.19
CA ARG A 83 -33.20 -14.74 -20.80
C ARG A 83 -34.00 -15.24 -21.99
N ASP A 84 -34.25 -16.54 -22.01
CA ASP A 84 -35.14 -17.15 -22.99
C ASP A 84 -36.63 -16.92 -22.64
N ASN A 85 -37.52 -17.41 -23.52
CA ASN A 85 -38.97 -17.29 -23.38
C ASN A 85 -39.53 -18.00 -22.14
N THR A 86 -38.73 -18.87 -21.49
CA THR A 86 -39.07 -19.58 -20.27
C THR A 86 -38.49 -18.92 -19.01
N GLY A 87 -37.76 -17.80 -19.18
CA GLY A 87 -37.13 -17.05 -18.10
C GLY A 87 -35.75 -17.57 -17.70
N ARG A 88 -35.18 -18.55 -18.41
CA ARG A 88 -33.84 -19.11 -18.12
C ARG A 88 -32.75 -18.20 -18.65
N VAL A 89 -31.64 -18.07 -17.91
CA VAL A 89 -30.49 -17.28 -18.33
C VAL A 89 -29.80 -17.96 -19.51
N GLN A 90 -29.75 -17.29 -20.66
CA GLN A 90 -29.06 -17.76 -21.86
C GLN A 90 -27.63 -17.23 -21.92
N SER A 91 -27.42 -15.96 -21.60
CA SER A 91 -26.11 -15.33 -21.61
C SER A 91 -26.02 -14.17 -20.60
N VAL A 92 -24.79 -13.92 -20.13
CA VAL A 92 -24.43 -12.71 -19.40
C VAL A 92 -23.43 -11.97 -20.26
N THR A 93 -23.77 -10.75 -20.66
CA THR A 93 -22.91 -9.91 -21.49
C THR A 93 -22.43 -8.72 -20.67
N VAL A 94 -21.11 -8.58 -20.60
CA VAL A 94 -20.45 -7.48 -19.91
C VAL A 94 -20.34 -6.30 -20.87
N ASP A 95 -20.70 -5.09 -20.41
CA ASP A 95 -20.53 -3.87 -21.20
C ASP A 95 -19.13 -3.29 -20.97
N SER A 96 -18.20 -3.62 -21.88
CA SER A 96 -16.83 -3.14 -21.81
C SER A 96 -16.71 -1.62 -21.92
N ALA A 97 -17.61 -0.94 -22.65
CA ALA A 97 -17.55 0.51 -22.77
C ALA A 97 -17.93 1.19 -21.45
N ARG A 98 -18.93 0.65 -20.74
CA ARG A 98 -19.31 1.09 -19.39
C ARG A 98 -18.20 0.85 -18.38
N ILE A 99 -17.59 -0.33 -18.39
CA ILE A 99 -16.49 -0.65 -17.48
C ILE A 99 -15.28 0.23 -17.70
N ASN A 100 -14.89 0.45 -18.96
CA ASN A 100 -13.76 1.34 -19.25
C ASN A 100 -14.08 2.78 -18.82
N SER A 101 -15.32 3.25 -19.02
CA SER A 101 -15.73 4.58 -18.55
C SER A 101 -15.68 4.70 -17.02
N LEU A 102 -16.08 3.64 -16.31
CA LEU A 102 -15.96 3.56 -14.85
C LEU A 102 -14.49 3.53 -14.41
N GLU A 103 -13.66 2.73 -15.07
CA GLU A 103 -12.23 2.65 -14.82
C GLU A 103 -11.55 4.01 -15.00
N ASP A 104 -11.78 4.69 -16.12
CA ASP A 104 -11.22 6.01 -16.42
C ASP A 104 -11.63 7.03 -15.33
N ALA A 105 -12.91 7.08 -14.97
CA ALA A 105 -13.41 8.00 -13.95
C ALA A 105 -12.80 7.72 -12.56
N LEU A 106 -12.61 6.44 -12.20
CA LEU A 106 -11.95 6.05 -10.96
C LEU A 106 -10.46 6.44 -10.97
N VAL A 107 -9.75 6.18 -12.07
CA VAL A 107 -8.33 6.54 -12.22
C VAL A 107 -8.14 8.03 -12.07
N ASP A 108 -8.97 8.84 -12.73
CA ASP A 108 -8.92 10.30 -12.62
C ASP A 108 -9.14 10.77 -11.18
N GLN A 109 -10.16 10.24 -10.49
CA GLN A 109 -10.45 10.62 -9.11
C GLN A 109 -9.35 10.21 -8.13
N VAL A 110 -8.77 9.02 -8.32
CA VAL A 110 -7.64 8.54 -7.51
C VAL A 110 -6.41 9.41 -7.75
N ASN A 111 -6.10 9.75 -9.00
CA ASN A 111 -4.99 10.65 -9.34
C ASN A 111 -5.18 12.01 -8.68
N LEU A 112 -6.37 12.61 -8.78
CA LEU A 112 -6.68 13.89 -8.12
C LEU A 112 -6.48 13.79 -6.60
N SER A 113 -7.03 12.76 -5.96
CA SER A 113 -6.90 12.55 -4.51
C SER A 113 -5.46 12.35 -4.06
N LEU A 114 -4.64 11.63 -4.84
CA LEU A 114 -3.22 11.43 -4.54
C LEU A 114 -2.37 12.68 -4.74
N THR A 115 -2.70 13.52 -5.73
CA THR A 115 -2.03 14.83 -5.91
C THR A 115 -2.39 15.82 -4.81
N GLN A 116 -3.56 15.65 -4.19
CA GLN A 116 -4.02 16.43 -3.05
C GLN A 116 -3.58 15.85 -1.69
N LEU A 117 -2.72 14.82 -1.68
CA LEU A 117 -2.20 14.27 -0.44
C LEU A 117 -1.72 15.41 0.47
N PRO A 118 -2.16 15.42 1.75
CA PRO A 118 -1.84 16.52 2.65
C PRO A 118 -0.33 16.79 2.66
N GLN A 119 0.03 18.06 2.56
CA GLN A 119 1.42 18.51 2.77
C GLN A 119 1.90 18.26 4.21
N ASP A 120 0.99 17.79 5.09
CA ASP A 120 1.32 17.41 6.45
C ASP A 120 2.27 16.21 6.45
N PRO A 121 3.51 16.41 6.91
CA PRO A 121 4.49 15.35 6.86
C PRO A 121 4.18 14.30 7.92
N LEU A 122 4.47 13.06 7.58
CA LEU A 122 4.40 11.94 8.50
C LEU A 122 5.46 12.10 9.59
N ARG A 123 5.03 12.00 10.85
CA ARG A 123 5.90 12.14 12.02
C ARG A 123 6.05 10.79 12.72
N ILE A 124 7.29 10.33 12.86
CA ILE A 124 7.61 9.06 13.51
C ILE A 124 8.54 9.34 14.70
N PRO A 125 8.07 9.17 15.94
CA PRO A 125 8.92 9.30 17.11
C PRO A 125 10.06 8.29 17.11
N LEU A 126 11.29 8.74 17.39
CA LEU A 126 12.47 7.88 17.47
C LEU A 126 12.31 6.75 18.50
N GLY A 127 11.58 7.00 19.57
CA GLY A 127 11.31 5.98 20.58
C GLY A 127 10.48 4.81 20.05
N THR A 128 9.57 5.05 19.09
CA THR A 128 8.85 3.99 18.37
C THR A 128 9.81 3.14 17.53
N LEU A 129 10.83 3.76 16.94
CA LEU A 129 11.84 3.09 16.12
C LEU A 129 12.89 2.32 16.94
N SER A 130 13.04 2.66 18.23
CA SER A 130 13.97 1.97 19.13
C SER A 130 13.58 0.52 19.42
N GLY A 131 12.32 0.14 19.20
CA GLY A 131 11.78 -1.18 19.52
C GLY A 131 11.56 -1.42 21.02
N ILE A 132 11.89 -0.45 21.88
CA ILE A 132 11.69 -0.54 23.33
C ILE A 132 10.29 -0.01 23.65
N GLN A 133 9.41 -0.87 24.17
CA GLN A 133 8.02 -0.51 24.49
C GLN A 133 7.91 0.72 25.40
N PHE A 134 8.79 0.85 26.39
CA PHE A 134 8.82 1.99 27.31
C PHE A 134 9.11 3.34 26.64
N PHE A 135 9.74 3.34 25.47
CA PHE A 135 10.03 4.56 24.72
C PHE A 135 9.07 4.78 23.53
N SER A 136 8.08 3.92 23.33
CA SER A 136 7.12 4.06 22.23
C SER A 136 6.41 5.42 22.29
N GLY A 137 6.39 6.14 21.16
CA GLY A 137 5.78 7.47 21.08
C GLY A 137 6.58 8.61 21.71
N LEU A 138 7.77 8.34 22.27
CA LEU A 138 8.60 9.35 22.93
C LEU A 138 9.82 9.75 22.07
N GLY A 139 10.37 10.92 22.38
CA GLY A 139 11.60 11.43 21.78
C GLY A 139 11.39 12.28 20.52
N PRO A 140 12.49 12.70 19.87
CA PRO A 140 12.42 13.51 18.65
C PRO A 140 11.70 12.77 17.51
N GLU A 141 10.97 13.52 16.70
CA GLU A 141 10.21 12.99 15.56
C GLU A 141 11.06 13.05 14.28
N ILE A 142 11.10 11.93 13.55
CA ILE A 142 11.53 11.90 12.16
C ILE A 142 10.35 12.34 11.30
N THR A 143 10.56 13.40 10.54
CA THR A 143 9.57 13.98 9.62
C THR A 143 9.81 13.44 8.22
N VAL A 144 8.77 12.91 7.57
CA VAL A 144 8.83 12.37 6.21
C VAL A 144 7.73 12.96 5.37
N GLN A 145 8.10 13.50 4.22
CA GLN A 145 7.14 13.95 3.21
C GLN A 145 6.78 12.79 2.29
N VAL A 146 5.50 12.63 2.00
CA VAL A 146 4.99 11.60 1.10
C VAL A 146 4.47 12.29 -0.16
N GLN A 147 4.89 11.79 -1.32
CA GLN A 147 4.45 12.31 -2.62
C GLN A 147 4.26 11.16 -3.62
N PRO A 148 3.34 11.27 -4.58
CA PRO A 148 3.27 10.33 -5.70
C PRO A 148 4.53 10.45 -6.58
N LEU A 149 5.08 9.31 -7.01
CA LEU A 149 6.20 9.24 -7.97
C LEU A 149 5.73 8.93 -9.39
N SER A 150 4.56 8.29 -9.53
CA SER A 150 3.92 7.98 -10.80
C SER A 150 2.45 8.38 -10.78
N LEU A 151 1.87 8.51 -11.97
CA LEU A 151 0.42 8.43 -12.11
C LEU A 151 -0.06 7.03 -11.73
N VAL A 152 -1.32 6.94 -11.32
CA VAL A 152 -2.00 5.67 -11.06
C VAL A 152 -2.24 4.99 -12.39
N THR A 153 -1.94 3.69 -12.44
CA THR A 153 -2.34 2.80 -13.52
C THR A 153 -3.41 1.84 -13.02
N SER A 154 -4.27 1.39 -13.93
CA SER A 154 -5.33 0.43 -13.62
C SER A 154 -5.31 -0.74 -14.62
N GLN A 155 -5.89 -1.85 -14.17
CA GLN A 155 -6.18 -2.99 -15.02
C GLN A 155 -7.51 -3.62 -14.59
N VAL A 156 -8.42 -3.80 -15.54
CA VAL A 156 -9.63 -4.60 -15.35
C VAL A 156 -9.29 -6.09 -15.42
N ARG A 157 -9.74 -6.85 -14.42
CA ARG A 157 -9.62 -8.30 -14.33
C ARG A 157 -11.01 -8.94 -14.21
N SER A 158 -11.28 -9.93 -15.04
CA SER A 158 -12.47 -10.78 -14.94
C SER A 158 -12.12 -12.15 -14.38
N ASN A 159 -12.87 -12.63 -13.39
CA ASN A 159 -12.71 -13.95 -12.80
C ASN A 159 -14.02 -14.74 -12.82
N PHE A 160 -13.96 -16.01 -13.22
CA PHE A 160 -15.07 -16.96 -13.15
C PHE A 160 -14.75 -18.03 -12.11
N SER A 161 -15.57 -18.14 -11.07
CA SER A 161 -15.37 -19.12 -10.00
C SER A 161 -16.63 -19.95 -9.73
N GLN A 162 -16.47 -21.18 -9.24
CA GLN A 162 -17.61 -22.00 -8.83
C GLN A 162 -18.14 -21.51 -7.48
N ALA A 163 -19.43 -21.18 -7.42
CA ALA A 163 -20.12 -20.73 -6.20
C ALA A 163 -21.06 -21.78 -5.60
N GLY A 164 -21.22 -22.94 -6.26
CA GLY A 164 -22.09 -24.02 -5.80
C GLY A 164 -22.31 -25.14 -6.83
N VAL A 165 -23.27 -26.02 -6.54
CA VAL A 165 -23.72 -27.09 -7.45
C VAL A 165 -24.52 -26.43 -8.57
N ASN A 166 -23.85 -26.07 -9.68
CA ASN A 166 -24.37 -25.29 -10.82
C ASN A 166 -24.52 -23.79 -10.59
N GLN A 167 -23.59 -23.22 -9.82
CA GLN A 167 -23.48 -21.77 -9.73
C GLN A 167 -22.08 -21.34 -10.15
N THR A 168 -22.02 -20.40 -11.10
CA THR A 168 -20.79 -19.74 -11.51
C THR A 168 -20.89 -18.28 -11.12
N ARG A 169 -19.88 -17.78 -10.43
CA ARG A 169 -19.74 -16.38 -10.08
C ARG A 169 -18.79 -15.71 -11.06
N LEU A 170 -19.25 -14.65 -11.69
CA LEU A 170 -18.45 -13.71 -12.46
C LEU A 170 -18.13 -12.50 -11.57
N GLU A 171 -16.85 -12.18 -11.44
CA GLU A 171 -16.34 -10.98 -10.77
C GLU A 171 -15.55 -10.14 -11.76
N ILE A 172 -15.80 -8.83 -11.74
CA ILE A 172 -15.04 -7.83 -12.48
C ILE A 172 -14.40 -6.92 -11.46
N THR A 173 -13.08 -6.91 -11.42
CA THR A 173 -12.26 -6.18 -10.46
C THR A 173 -11.38 -5.18 -11.19
N ILE A 174 -11.30 -3.95 -10.70
CA ILE A 174 -10.36 -2.94 -11.17
C ILE A 174 -9.17 -2.94 -10.21
N CYS A 175 -7.99 -3.26 -10.71
CA CYS A 175 -6.75 -3.29 -9.94
C CYS A 175 -5.94 -2.02 -10.20
N PHE A 176 -5.77 -1.19 -9.18
CA PHE A 176 -4.93 0.01 -9.22
C PHE A 176 -3.50 -0.32 -8.80
N SER A 177 -2.54 0.31 -9.46
CA SER A 177 -1.12 0.31 -9.08
C SER A 177 -0.59 1.73 -9.09
N VAL A 178 0.09 2.11 -8.01
CA VAL A 178 0.75 3.42 -7.91
C VAL A 178 2.06 3.29 -7.14
N GLN A 179 3.06 4.06 -7.55
CA GLN A 179 4.29 4.22 -6.81
C GLN A 179 4.28 5.56 -6.07
N ILE A 180 4.47 5.49 -4.75
CA ILE A 180 4.63 6.67 -3.89
C ILE A 180 6.05 6.72 -3.32
N GLY A 181 6.51 7.93 -3.01
CA GLY A 181 7.85 8.20 -2.52
C GLY A 181 7.78 8.81 -1.12
N ALA A 182 8.53 8.21 -0.20
CA ALA A 182 8.80 8.78 1.11
C ALA A 182 10.15 9.49 1.10
N LEU A 183 10.15 10.81 1.31
CA LEU A 183 11.37 11.59 1.42
C LEU A 183 11.92 11.51 2.85
N LEU A 184 13.00 10.74 3.03
CA LEU A 184 13.70 10.57 4.29
C LEU A 184 15.14 11.05 4.14
N ALA A 185 15.53 12.08 4.92
CA ALA A 185 16.89 12.60 4.98
C ALA A 185 17.52 12.91 3.59
N GLY A 186 16.71 13.40 2.64
CA GLY A 186 17.16 13.74 1.28
C GLY A 186 17.14 12.58 0.29
N GLU A 187 16.78 11.37 0.72
CA GLU A 187 16.60 10.21 -0.14
C GLU A 187 15.11 9.91 -0.35
N VAL A 188 14.76 9.49 -1.57
CA VAL A 188 13.40 9.03 -1.89
C VAL A 188 13.36 7.52 -1.76
N ILE A 189 12.52 7.03 -0.86
CA ILE A 189 12.23 5.60 -0.71
C ILE A 189 10.96 5.29 -1.51
N PRO A 190 11.05 4.57 -2.64
CA PRO A 190 9.89 4.17 -3.41
C PRO A 190 9.10 3.09 -2.69
N VAL A 191 7.78 3.18 -2.77
CA VAL A 191 6.84 2.23 -2.18
C VAL A 191 5.75 1.95 -3.20
N ASP A 192 5.70 0.71 -3.68
CA ASP A 192 4.62 0.26 -4.56
C ASP A 192 3.38 -0.09 -3.75
N VAL A 193 2.23 0.40 -4.23
CA VAL A 193 0.93 0.21 -3.60
C VAL A 193 -0.02 -0.35 -4.65
N GLN A 194 -0.67 -1.46 -4.29
CA GLN A 194 -1.72 -2.07 -5.07
C GLN A 194 -3.01 -2.04 -4.27
N SER A 195 -4.10 -1.72 -4.95
CA SER A 195 -5.45 -1.71 -4.38
C SER A 195 -6.40 -2.25 -5.43
N GLU A 196 -7.47 -2.92 -5.00
CA GLU A 196 -8.44 -3.52 -5.90
C GLU A 196 -9.85 -3.19 -5.45
N ILE A 197 -10.73 -3.00 -6.43
CA ILE A 197 -12.14 -2.72 -6.21
C ILE A 197 -12.98 -3.65 -7.05
N LEU A 198 -13.95 -4.30 -6.41
CA LEU A 198 -14.96 -5.10 -7.09
C LEU A 198 -15.96 -4.16 -7.77
N ALA A 199 -15.88 -4.05 -9.10
CA ALA A 199 -16.75 -3.20 -9.89
C ALA A 199 -18.11 -3.84 -10.12
N ALA A 200 -18.13 -5.14 -10.45
CA ALA A 200 -19.37 -5.88 -10.65
C ALA A 200 -19.23 -7.34 -10.23
N GLN A 201 -20.33 -7.91 -9.74
CA GLN A 201 -20.42 -9.32 -9.40
C GLN A 201 -21.77 -9.88 -9.85
N VAL A 202 -21.74 -11.00 -10.56
CA VAL A 202 -22.94 -11.70 -11.05
C VAL A 202 -22.89 -13.16 -10.66
N LEU A 203 -23.99 -13.67 -10.10
CA LEU A 203 -24.20 -15.09 -9.86
C LEU A 203 -25.02 -15.69 -10.99
N ILE A 204 -24.42 -16.60 -11.75
CA ILE A 204 -25.03 -17.33 -12.85
C ILE A 204 -25.48 -18.69 -12.28
N VAL A 205 -26.79 -18.93 -12.29
CA VAL A 205 -27.39 -20.19 -11.82
C VAL A 205 -27.76 -21.05 -13.02
N GLY A 206 -27.12 -22.21 -13.14
CA GLY A 206 -27.44 -23.24 -14.12
C GLY A 206 -28.37 -24.31 -13.55
N GLU A 207 -28.91 -25.17 -14.42
CA GLU A 207 -29.73 -26.30 -13.99
C GLU A 207 -28.87 -27.42 -13.38
N VAL A 208 -29.42 -28.10 -12.37
CA VAL A 208 -28.81 -29.32 -11.82
C VAL A 208 -29.14 -30.49 -12.75
N PRO A 209 -28.13 -31.18 -13.33
CA PRO A 209 -28.39 -32.36 -14.16
C PRO A 209 -29.17 -33.41 -13.37
N GLN A 210 -30.35 -33.81 -13.87
CA GLN A 210 -31.06 -34.95 -13.31
C GLN A 210 -30.35 -36.23 -13.78
N LEU A 211 -29.61 -36.87 -12.88
CA LEU A 211 -29.04 -38.20 -13.13
C LEU A 211 -30.18 -39.22 -13.19
N TYR A 212 -30.56 -39.64 -14.39
CA TYR A 212 -31.37 -40.84 -14.57
C TYR A 212 -30.50 -42.06 -14.26
N ALA A 213 -30.56 -42.55 -13.02
CA ALA A 213 -30.00 -43.84 -12.66
C ALA A 213 -30.86 -44.95 -13.29
N GLN A 214 -30.55 -45.33 -14.53
CA GLN A 214 -31.15 -46.48 -15.19
C GLN A 214 -30.37 -47.74 -14.81
N ASN A 215 -30.61 -48.27 -13.61
CA ASN A 215 -30.28 -49.65 -13.24
C ASN A 215 -31.61 -50.43 -13.28
N GLY A 216 -31.90 -51.24 -14.30
CA GLY A 216 -31.13 -52.44 -14.62
C GLY A 216 -31.56 -53.62 -13.73
N TRP A 217 -32.85 -53.85 -13.52
CA TRP A 217 -33.39 -55.05 -12.86
C TRP A 217 -34.22 -55.86 -13.85
N THR A 218 -33.54 -56.64 -14.69
CA THR A 218 -34.13 -57.76 -15.43
C THR A 218 -34.38 -58.88 -14.44
N GLY A 219 -35.63 -59.01 -13.97
CA GLY A 219 -36.11 -60.20 -13.29
C GLY A 219 -36.29 -61.33 -14.30
N GLU A 220 -35.32 -62.23 -14.35
CA GLU A 220 -35.41 -63.53 -15.02
C GLU A 220 -36.54 -64.34 -14.36
N LYS A 221 -37.56 -64.73 -15.15
CA LYS A 221 -38.54 -65.76 -14.75
C LYS A 221 -38.09 -67.09 -15.37
N ALA A 222 -37.80 -68.07 -14.51
CA ALA A 222 -37.87 -69.50 -14.82
C ALA A 222 -38.81 -70.14 -13.79
#